data_AF-A0A8T7D0K8-F1
#
_entry.id   AF-A0A8T7D0K8-F1
#
_cell.length_a   1.000
_cell.length_b   1.000
_cell.length_c   1.000
_cell.angle_alpha   90.00
_cell.angle_beta   90.00
_cell.angle_gamma   90.00
#
_symmetry.space_group_name_H-M   'P 1'
#
loop_
_entity.id
_entity.type
_entity.pdbx_description
1 polymer ?
#
loop_
_entity_poly.entity_id
_entity_poly.type
_entity_poly.pdbx_seq_one_letter_code
_entity_poly.pdbx_strand_id
1 'polypeptide(L)'
;MTQSSPPLTASSGSKRYAGFRLLIVDDNRNNLFTLRTLVQKYMDVEILEALSGQQALSIALNEPNIDLIVLDVQMPEMDGFQTASMLKIRKKTRDIPIIFLTAAFKSGDFQKKGYEVGAVDYLLKPIDDDLLINKISTYFRLIQKEREINQVLEERVASRTEELQCSTRYREQIIDTMGEALLVLNPNGVIKSANPSAYRMLDFPDGELVGMLIGDVFEEADPEQASAFMGTWLEALVRVGVIRNIEARFITKDGQRIPILLSRSAIKSDEGDITDIICIARDIMGYRRVEEDAE
;
A
#
# COMPACT_ATOMS: atom_id res chain seq x y z
N MET A 1 13.07 -32.66 16.38
CA MET A 1 12.27 -33.58 15.54
C MET A 1 12.41 -33.12 14.10
N THR A 2 13.18 -33.86 13.33
CA THR A 2 13.49 -33.63 11.91
C THR A 2 12.25 -33.92 11.06
N GLN A 3 11.67 -32.90 10.44
CA GLN A 3 10.67 -33.12 9.39
C GLN A 3 11.39 -33.57 8.12
N SER A 4 11.35 -34.88 7.88
CA SER A 4 11.76 -35.51 6.63
C SER A 4 10.78 -35.13 5.53
N SER A 5 11.29 -34.53 4.46
CA SER A 5 10.57 -34.36 3.19
C SER A 5 10.07 -35.72 2.67
N PRO A 6 8.87 -35.82 2.10
CA PRO A 6 8.42 -37.05 1.47
C PRO A 6 9.12 -37.23 0.11
N PRO A 7 9.48 -38.46 -0.28
CA PRO A 7 10.02 -38.74 -1.61
C PRO A 7 8.92 -38.58 -2.67
N LEU A 8 9.27 -38.05 -3.84
CA LEU A 8 8.38 -38.06 -5.02
C LEU A 8 8.21 -39.50 -5.51
N THR A 9 7.18 -40.18 -5.03
CA THR A 9 6.64 -41.34 -5.75
C THR A 9 5.84 -40.85 -6.95
N ALA A 10 6.22 -41.32 -8.13
CA ALA A 10 5.55 -41.05 -9.38
C ALA A 10 4.08 -41.51 -9.33
N SER A 11 3.16 -40.56 -9.21
CA SER A 11 1.76 -40.78 -9.53
C SER A 11 1.50 -40.38 -10.99
N SER A 12 0.95 -41.31 -11.75
CA SER A 12 0.36 -41.07 -13.06
C SER A 12 -0.85 -40.13 -12.91
N GLY A 13 -0.76 -38.89 -13.42
CA GLY A 13 -1.90 -37.98 -13.47
C GLY A 13 -1.53 -36.50 -13.67
N SER A 14 -1.88 -35.94 -14.83
CA SER A 14 -1.71 -34.55 -15.29
C SER A 14 -0.31 -33.95 -15.13
N LYS A 15 0.39 -33.76 -16.26
CA LYS A 15 1.58 -32.91 -16.30
C LYS A 15 1.21 -31.51 -15.76
N ARG A 16 2.00 -30.97 -14.84
CA ARG A 16 1.76 -29.68 -14.16
C ARG A 16 2.46 -28.53 -14.89
N TYR A 17 2.09 -27.30 -14.54
CA TYR A 17 2.67 -26.04 -15.02
C TYR A 17 2.26 -25.58 -16.43
N ALA A 18 1.07 -25.99 -16.89
CA ALA A 18 0.48 -25.47 -18.13
C ALA A 18 0.43 -23.93 -18.10
N GLY A 19 0.88 -23.30 -19.18
CA GLY A 19 0.97 -21.84 -19.30
C GLY A 19 2.28 -21.22 -18.79
N PHE A 20 3.19 -22.02 -18.23
CA PHE A 20 4.55 -21.56 -17.93
C PHE A 20 5.45 -21.62 -19.17
N ARG A 21 6.43 -20.71 -19.25
CA ARG A 21 7.42 -20.61 -20.33
C ARG A 21 8.84 -20.78 -19.81
N LEU A 22 9.54 -21.76 -20.37
CA LEU A 22 10.94 -22.07 -20.06
C LEU A 22 11.82 -21.76 -21.27
N LEU A 23 12.83 -20.90 -21.09
CA LEU A 23 13.87 -20.72 -22.09
C LEU A 23 15.06 -21.63 -21.76
N ILE A 24 15.39 -22.56 -22.64
CA ILE A 24 16.60 -23.39 -22.56
C ILE A 24 17.64 -22.88 -23.56
N VAL A 25 18.89 -22.74 -23.10
CA VAL A 25 19.98 -22.15 -23.88
C VAL A 25 21.22 -23.03 -23.77
N ASP A 26 21.69 -23.56 -24.90
CA ASP A 26 22.90 -24.38 -25.02
C ASP A 26 23.34 -24.33 -26.49
N ASP A 27 24.64 -24.26 -26.77
CA ASP A 27 25.18 -24.15 -28.13
C ASP A 27 25.06 -25.46 -28.92
N ASN A 28 24.79 -26.58 -28.22
CA ASN A 28 24.64 -27.89 -28.81
C ASN A 28 23.17 -28.31 -28.93
N ARG A 29 22.71 -28.51 -30.18
CA ARG A 29 21.35 -28.99 -30.50
C ARG A 29 20.98 -30.31 -29.80
N ASN A 30 21.94 -31.21 -29.57
CA ASN A 30 21.67 -32.48 -28.90
C ASN A 30 21.37 -32.29 -27.42
N ASN A 31 22.04 -31.34 -26.77
CA ASN A 31 21.78 -30.98 -25.37
C ASN A 31 20.39 -30.35 -25.24
N LEU A 32 20.05 -29.39 -26.11
CA LEU A 32 18.71 -28.80 -26.18
C LEU A 32 17.63 -29.87 -26.38
N PHE A 33 17.83 -30.80 -27.31
CA PHE A 33 16.89 -31.90 -27.53
C PHE A 33 16.70 -32.77 -26.29
N THR A 34 17.79 -33.08 -25.59
CA THR A 34 17.77 -33.88 -24.36
C THR A 34 17.03 -33.15 -23.25
N LEU A 35 17.37 -31.87 -23.00
CA LEU A 35 16.72 -31.02 -22.00
C LEU A 35 15.22 -30.86 -22.29
N ARG A 36 14.85 -30.54 -23.53
CA ARG A 36 13.44 -30.43 -23.92
C ARG A 36 12.70 -31.73 -23.67
N THR A 37 13.23 -32.86 -24.13
CA THR A 37 12.57 -34.16 -24.00
C THR A 37 12.40 -34.53 -22.52
N LEU A 38 13.42 -34.25 -21.70
CA LEU A 38 13.38 -34.46 -20.27
C LEU A 38 12.29 -33.58 -19.61
N VAL A 39 12.29 -32.27 -19.84
CA VAL A 39 11.28 -31.36 -19.26
C VAL A 39 9.87 -31.76 -19.70
N GLN A 40 9.66 -32.00 -21.00
CA GLN A 40 8.35 -32.41 -21.55
C GLN A 40 7.87 -33.77 -21.02
N LYS A 41 8.77 -34.65 -20.59
CA LYS A 41 8.39 -35.93 -19.98
C LYS A 41 7.69 -35.73 -18.62
N TYR A 42 8.13 -34.75 -17.83
CA TYR A 42 7.66 -34.55 -16.45
C TYR A 42 6.67 -33.37 -16.29
N MET A 43 6.68 -32.39 -17.19
CA MET A 43 5.92 -31.14 -17.05
C MET A 43 5.24 -30.71 -18.37
N ASP A 44 4.19 -29.90 -18.27
CA ASP A 44 3.47 -29.31 -19.40
C ASP A 44 3.82 -27.83 -19.49
N VAL A 45 4.94 -27.53 -20.14
CA VAL A 45 5.57 -26.20 -20.15
C VAL A 45 5.89 -25.84 -21.59
N GLU A 46 5.68 -24.57 -21.96
CA GLU A 46 6.08 -24.04 -23.26
C GLU A 46 7.60 -23.82 -23.26
N ILE A 47 8.32 -24.53 -24.13
CA ILE A 47 9.79 -24.48 -24.17
C ILE A 47 10.24 -23.64 -25.36
N LEU A 48 11.03 -22.61 -25.07
CA LEU A 48 11.75 -21.78 -26.03
C LEU A 48 13.21 -22.24 -26.05
N GLU A 49 13.82 -22.31 -27.24
CA GLU A 49 15.19 -22.80 -27.41
C GLU A 49 16.10 -21.72 -28.02
N ALA A 50 17.32 -21.61 -27.51
CA ALA A 50 18.36 -20.76 -28.08
C ALA A 50 19.70 -21.51 -28.20
N LEU A 51 20.37 -21.33 -29.33
CA LEU A 51 21.67 -21.91 -29.67
C LEU A 51 22.86 -20.99 -29.36
N SER A 52 22.59 -19.78 -28.87
CA SER A 52 23.63 -18.84 -28.44
C SER A 52 23.06 -17.86 -27.43
N GLY A 53 23.94 -17.22 -26.67
CA GLY A 53 23.53 -16.14 -25.77
C GLY A 53 22.83 -14.99 -26.52
N GLN A 54 23.25 -14.68 -27.75
CA GLN A 54 22.66 -13.60 -28.53
C GLN A 54 21.23 -13.93 -28.97
N GLN A 55 20.99 -15.19 -29.35
CA GLN A 55 19.65 -15.68 -29.63
C GLN A 55 18.79 -15.67 -28.36
N ALA A 56 19.35 -16.09 -27.22
CA ALA A 56 18.63 -16.07 -25.93
C ALA A 56 18.20 -14.64 -25.55
N LEU A 57 19.08 -13.65 -25.70
CA LEU A 57 18.74 -12.24 -25.48
C LEU A 57 17.65 -11.74 -26.44
N SER A 58 17.67 -12.19 -27.69
CA SER A 58 16.67 -11.80 -28.69
C SER A 58 15.31 -12.38 -28.35
N ILE A 59 15.25 -13.66 -27.98
CA ILE A 59 14.02 -14.33 -27.54
C ILE A 59 13.48 -13.67 -26.28
N ALA A 60 14.31 -13.46 -25.25
CA ALA A 60 13.87 -12.87 -23.98
C ALA A 60 13.36 -11.42 -24.10
N LEU A 61 13.72 -10.71 -25.17
CA LEU A 61 13.22 -9.36 -25.45
C LEU A 61 11.89 -9.35 -26.20
N ASN A 62 11.71 -10.30 -27.11
CA ASN A 62 10.59 -10.33 -28.06
C ASN A 62 9.43 -11.19 -27.55
N GLU A 63 9.73 -12.25 -26.82
CA GLU A 63 8.73 -13.13 -26.23
C GLU A 63 8.28 -12.60 -24.87
N PRO A 64 6.96 -12.40 -24.66
CA PRO A 64 6.45 -12.04 -23.35
C PRO A 64 6.49 -13.24 -22.40
N ASN A 65 6.59 -12.93 -21.10
CA ASN A 65 6.30 -13.85 -19.98
C ASN A 65 7.18 -15.11 -19.90
N ILE A 66 8.50 -15.00 -20.13
CA ILE A 66 9.42 -16.10 -19.81
C ILE A 66 9.52 -16.20 -18.28
N ASP A 67 9.21 -17.37 -17.74
CA ASP A 67 9.16 -17.63 -16.30
C ASP A 67 10.50 -18.08 -15.72
N LEU A 68 11.28 -18.82 -16.51
CA LEU A 68 12.54 -19.39 -16.06
C LEU A 68 13.50 -19.55 -17.25
N ILE A 69 14.79 -19.38 -16.99
CA ILE A 69 15.85 -19.62 -17.96
C ILE A 69 16.78 -20.71 -17.44
N VAL A 70 17.05 -21.72 -18.25
CA VAL A 70 18.14 -22.69 -18.02
C VAL A 70 19.22 -22.39 -19.05
N LEU A 71 20.41 -22.04 -18.56
CA LEU A 71 21.46 -21.42 -19.37
C LEU A 71 22.76 -22.17 -19.23
N ASP A 72 23.29 -22.66 -20.35
CA ASP A 72 24.65 -23.18 -20.38
C ASP A 72 25.67 -22.05 -20.16
N VAL A 73 26.68 -22.34 -19.36
CA VAL A 73 27.77 -21.40 -19.10
C VAL A 73 28.77 -21.40 -20.25
N GLN A 74 29.07 -22.57 -20.81
CA GLN A 74 30.12 -22.73 -21.80
C GLN A 74 29.56 -22.62 -23.22
N MET A 75 29.49 -21.40 -23.74
CA MET A 75 29.05 -21.13 -25.12
C MET A 75 30.09 -20.28 -25.87
N PRO A 76 30.23 -20.44 -27.20
CA PRO A 76 31.10 -19.62 -28.03
C PRO A 76 30.58 -18.18 -28.13
N GLU A 77 31.50 -17.26 -28.44
CA GLU A 77 31.27 -15.81 -28.63
C GLU A 77 30.84 -15.07 -27.36
N MET A 78 29.72 -15.47 -26.76
CA MET A 78 29.18 -14.91 -25.52
C MET A 78 28.84 -16.03 -24.54
N ASP A 79 29.52 -16.02 -23.40
CA ASP A 79 29.32 -17.04 -22.37
C ASP A 79 27.99 -16.84 -21.61
N GLY A 80 27.60 -17.85 -20.82
CA GLY A 80 26.35 -17.79 -20.05
C GLY A 80 26.34 -16.68 -18.99
N PHE A 81 27.49 -16.31 -18.41
CA PHE A 81 27.54 -15.23 -17.42
C PHE A 81 27.30 -13.87 -18.07
N GLN A 82 27.96 -13.59 -19.20
CA GLN A 82 27.75 -12.38 -19.99
C GLN A 82 26.29 -12.29 -20.45
N THR A 83 25.72 -13.41 -20.92
CA THR A 83 24.32 -13.50 -21.31
C THR A 83 23.40 -13.14 -20.14
N ALA A 84 23.63 -13.73 -18.97
CA ALA A 84 22.86 -13.44 -17.76
C ALA A 84 23.01 -11.98 -17.30
N SER A 85 24.21 -11.40 -17.32
CA SER A 85 24.43 -9.99 -17.00
C SER A 85 23.57 -9.09 -17.89
N MET A 86 23.54 -9.36 -19.19
CA MET A 86 22.75 -8.60 -20.16
C MET A 86 21.24 -8.75 -19.94
N LEU A 87 20.77 -9.93 -19.53
CA LEU A 87 19.38 -10.14 -19.10
C LEU A 87 19.05 -9.36 -17.82
N LYS A 88 19.98 -9.29 -16.87
CA LYS A 88 19.78 -8.65 -15.56
C LYS A 88 19.82 -7.12 -15.57
N ILE A 89 20.42 -6.51 -16.60
CA ILE A 89 20.43 -5.05 -16.76
C ILE A 89 19.06 -4.51 -17.24
N ARG A 90 18.23 -5.34 -17.89
CA ARG A 90 17.01 -4.88 -18.57
C ARG A 90 15.77 -5.06 -17.71
N LYS A 91 14.95 -4.01 -17.58
CA LYS A 91 13.71 -4.02 -16.77
C LYS A 91 12.77 -5.19 -17.09
N LYS A 92 12.65 -5.59 -18.36
CA LYS A 92 11.76 -6.70 -18.79
C LYS A 92 12.24 -8.09 -18.39
N THR A 93 13.56 -8.28 -18.22
CA THR A 93 14.16 -9.62 -18.08
C THR A 93 14.92 -9.80 -16.76
N ARG A 94 15.15 -8.73 -16.00
CA ARG A 94 15.97 -8.75 -14.79
C ARG A 94 15.43 -9.61 -13.67
N ASP A 95 14.11 -9.74 -13.60
CA ASP A 95 13.45 -10.47 -12.52
C ASP A 95 13.27 -11.96 -12.88
N ILE A 96 13.60 -12.36 -14.12
CA ILE A 96 13.50 -13.76 -14.54
C ILE A 96 14.61 -14.58 -13.84
N PRO A 97 14.27 -15.66 -13.13
CA PRO A 97 15.25 -16.56 -12.53
C PRO A 97 16.06 -17.30 -13.60
N ILE A 98 17.34 -17.55 -13.30
CA ILE A 98 18.28 -18.22 -14.19
C ILE A 98 18.93 -19.39 -13.42
N ILE A 99 18.88 -20.59 -14.01
CA ILE A 99 19.60 -21.79 -13.56
C ILE A 99 20.77 -22.00 -14.51
N PHE A 100 21.99 -21.94 -13.99
CA PHE A 100 23.19 -22.21 -14.78
C PHE A 100 23.50 -23.70 -14.88
N LEU A 101 23.86 -24.15 -16.08
CA LEU A 101 24.47 -25.47 -16.30
C LEU A 101 25.98 -25.28 -16.46
N THR A 102 26.80 -25.93 -15.63
CA THR A 102 28.27 -25.75 -15.63
C THR A 102 29.02 -27.07 -15.51
N ALA A 103 30.17 -27.20 -16.19
CA ALA A 103 30.99 -28.41 -16.17
C ALA A 103 31.98 -28.50 -14.99
N ALA A 104 32.21 -27.43 -14.22
CA ALA A 104 33.22 -27.45 -13.15
C ALA A 104 32.96 -26.43 -12.03
N PHE A 105 33.24 -26.83 -10.78
CA PHE A 105 33.32 -25.94 -9.60
C PHE A 105 34.65 -25.19 -9.47
N LYS A 106 35.60 -25.35 -10.40
CA LYS A 106 37.01 -25.04 -10.14
C LYS A 106 37.42 -23.63 -10.54
N SER A 107 36.79 -22.60 -9.97
CA SER A 107 37.47 -21.33 -9.64
C SER A 107 36.57 -20.55 -8.68
N GLY A 108 37.13 -19.98 -7.61
CA GLY A 108 36.38 -19.03 -6.75
C GLY A 108 35.80 -17.84 -7.53
N ASP A 109 36.27 -17.61 -8.76
CA ASP A 109 35.80 -16.58 -9.68
C ASP A 109 34.41 -16.87 -10.27
N PHE A 110 34.03 -18.14 -10.47
CA PHE A 110 32.72 -18.49 -11.04
C PHE A 110 31.59 -18.35 -10.04
N GLN A 111 31.84 -18.69 -8.77
CA GLN A 111 30.90 -18.41 -7.68
C GLN A 111 30.73 -16.90 -7.49
N LYS A 112 31.82 -16.13 -7.43
CA LYS A 112 31.75 -14.66 -7.30
C LYS A 112 30.98 -14.00 -8.44
N LYS A 113 31.30 -14.34 -9.70
CA LYS A 113 30.66 -13.73 -10.87
C LYS A 113 29.17 -13.97 -10.93
N GLY A 114 28.67 -15.18 -10.65
CA GLY A 114 27.22 -15.36 -10.73
C GLY A 114 26.46 -14.94 -9.46
N TYR A 115 27.12 -14.80 -8.30
CA TYR A 115 26.56 -14.02 -7.18
C TYR A 115 26.42 -12.53 -7.55
N GLU A 116 27.40 -11.95 -8.24
CA GLU A 116 27.37 -10.55 -8.71
C GLU A 116 26.31 -10.30 -9.79
N VAL A 117 26.02 -11.31 -10.61
CA VAL A 117 24.97 -11.24 -11.64
C VAL A 117 23.56 -11.49 -11.07
N GLY A 118 23.42 -11.79 -9.77
CA GLY A 118 22.13 -12.06 -9.15
C GLY A 118 21.45 -13.33 -9.70
N ALA A 119 22.26 -14.27 -10.19
CA ALA A 119 21.80 -15.59 -10.59
C ALA A 119 21.75 -16.51 -9.37
N VAL A 120 20.67 -17.26 -9.24
CA VAL A 120 20.27 -17.84 -7.96
C VAL A 120 20.70 -19.31 -7.82
N ASP A 121 20.95 -20.04 -8.93
CA ASP A 121 21.20 -21.49 -8.84
C ASP A 121 22.13 -22.05 -9.94
N TYR A 122 22.81 -23.15 -9.61
CA TYR A 122 23.76 -23.84 -10.48
C TYR A 122 23.53 -25.36 -10.46
N LEU A 123 23.73 -25.98 -11.61
CA LEU A 123 23.71 -27.43 -11.81
C LEU A 123 25.00 -27.87 -12.52
N LEU A 124 25.58 -28.95 -12.01
CA LEU A 124 26.79 -29.53 -12.60
C LEU A 124 26.43 -30.48 -13.74
N LYS A 125 27.23 -30.44 -14.81
CA LYS A 125 27.27 -31.47 -15.85
C LYS A 125 28.20 -32.61 -15.38
N PRO A 126 27.82 -33.91 -15.53
CA PRO A 126 26.60 -34.42 -16.14
C PRO A 126 25.37 -34.12 -15.27
N ILE A 127 24.28 -33.72 -15.93
CA ILE A 127 23.05 -33.28 -15.26
C ILE A 127 22.36 -34.50 -14.67
N ASP A 128 22.07 -34.42 -13.37
CA ASP A 128 21.13 -35.34 -12.74
C ASP A 128 19.71 -34.92 -13.12
N ASP A 129 19.02 -35.80 -13.86
CA ASP A 129 17.68 -35.57 -14.39
C ASP A 129 16.68 -35.20 -13.27
N ASP A 130 16.71 -35.92 -12.16
CA ASP A 130 15.80 -35.69 -11.03
C ASP A 130 16.12 -34.34 -10.36
N LEU A 131 17.41 -34.01 -10.22
CA LEU A 131 17.82 -32.74 -9.65
C LEU A 131 17.38 -31.54 -10.50
N LEU A 132 17.54 -31.61 -11.82
CA LEU A 132 17.11 -30.55 -12.74
C LEU A 132 15.59 -30.34 -12.68
N ILE A 133 14.82 -31.43 -12.79
CA ILE A 133 13.36 -31.40 -12.73
C ILE A 133 12.87 -30.85 -11.39
N ASN A 134 13.50 -31.25 -10.27
CA ASN A 134 13.14 -30.74 -8.94
C ASN A 134 13.42 -29.23 -8.81
N LYS A 135 14.54 -28.73 -9.35
CA LYS A 135 14.84 -27.29 -9.35
C LYS A 135 13.84 -26.50 -10.18
N ILE A 136 13.59 -26.92 -11.43
CA ILE A 136 12.61 -26.26 -12.30
C ILE A 136 11.23 -26.22 -11.63
N SER A 137 10.79 -27.35 -11.07
CA SER A 137 9.50 -27.46 -10.36
C SER A 137 9.44 -26.52 -9.15
N THR A 138 10.56 -26.40 -8.41
CA THR A 138 10.63 -25.48 -7.26
C THR A 138 10.47 -24.02 -7.70
N TYR A 139 11.13 -23.60 -8.77
CA TYR A 139 10.99 -22.24 -9.30
C TYR A 139 9.58 -21.98 -9.80
N PHE A 140 8.98 -22.88 -10.58
CA PHE A 140 7.61 -22.69 -11.04
C PHE A 140 6.61 -22.62 -9.89
N ARG A 141 6.78 -23.44 -8.85
CA ARG A 141 5.95 -23.33 -7.63
C ARG A 141 6.12 -21.99 -6.92
N LEU A 142 7.33 -21.44 -6.86
CA LEU A 142 7.58 -20.12 -6.26
C LEU A 142 6.92 -19.01 -7.08
N ILE A 143 7.11 -19.01 -8.40
CA ILE A 143 6.50 -18.03 -9.32
C ILE A 143 4.98 -18.12 -9.27
N GLN A 144 4.42 -19.34 -9.25
CA GLN A 144 2.98 -19.54 -9.11
C GLN A 144 2.46 -18.92 -7.80
N LYS A 145 3.14 -19.21 -6.69
CA LYS A 145 2.76 -18.67 -5.38
C LYS A 145 2.89 -17.15 -5.31
N GLU A 146 3.92 -16.58 -5.92
CA GLU A 146 4.08 -15.12 -6.01
C GLU A 146 2.92 -14.49 -6.78
N ARG A 147 2.52 -15.06 -7.92
CA ARG A 147 1.36 -14.61 -8.70
C ARG A 147 0.07 -14.68 -7.88
N GLU A 148 -0.17 -15.80 -7.20
CA GLU A 148 -1.35 -15.99 -6.34
C GLU A 148 -1.39 -14.96 -5.20
N ILE A 149 -0.25 -14.72 -4.53
CA ILE A 149 -0.17 -13.73 -3.45
C ILE A 149 -0.41 -12.32 -3.97
N ASN A 150 0.20 -11.94 -5.09
CA ASN A 150 0.04 -10.61 -5.66
C ASN A 150 -1.41 -10.36 -6.06
N GLN A 151 -2.09 -11.36 -6.64
CA GLN A 151 -3.51 -11.25 -6.96
C GLN A 151 -4.38 -11.04 -5.70
N VAL A 152 -4.18 -11.86 -4.67
CA VAL A 152 -4.93 -11.71 -3.40
C VAL A 152 -4.63 -10.36 -2.73
N LEU A 153 -3.40 -9.89 -2.83
CA LEU A 153 -3.00 -8.60 -2.28
C LEU A 153 -3.69 -7.45 -3.03
N GLU A 154 -3.71 -7.48 -4.36
CA GLU A 154 -4.40 -6.49 -5.18
C GLU A 154 -5.90 -6.44 -4.88
N GLU A 155 -6.56 -7.60 -4.79
CA GLU A 155 -7.97 -7.71 -4.40
C GLU A 155 -8.23 -7.11 -3.00
N ARG A 156 -7.34 -7.40 -2.04
CA ARG A 156 -7.46 -6.88 -0.68
C ARG A 156 -7.22 -5.37 -0.61
N VAL A 157 -6.26 -4.85 -1.40
CA VAL A 157 -6.02 -3.41 -1.51
C VAL A 157 -7.25 -2.72 -2.09
N ALA A 158 -7.79 -3.22 -3.20
CA ALA A 158 -8.99 -2.66 -3.81
C ALA A 158 -10.17 -2.61 -2.84
N SER A 159 -10.47 -3.74 -2.18
CA SER A 159 -11.53 -3.83 -1.17
C SER A 159 -11.30 -2.84 -0.01
N ARG A 160 -10.07 -2.70 0.49
CA ARG A 160 -9.78 -1.78 1.58
C ARG A 160 -9.84 -0.32 1.17
N THR A 161 -9.45 0.00 -0.06
CA THR A 161 -9.59 1.34 -0.62
C THR A 161 -11.07 1.72 -0.74
N GLU A 162 -11.92 0.81 -1.21
CA GLU A 162 -13.38 1.04 -1.27
C GLU A 162 -14.00 1.26 0.11
N GLU A 163 -13.66 0.42 1.09
CA GLU A 163 -14.12 0.57 2.48
C GLU A 163 -13.71 1.92 3.08
N LEU A 164 -12.45 2.34 2.87
CA LEU A 164 -11.94 3.62 3.35
C LEU A 164 -12.68 4.79 2.68
N GLN A 165 -12.90 4.73 1.37
CA GLN A 165 -13.65 5.76 0.65
C GLN A 165 -15.11 5.86 1.13
N CYS A 166 -15.75 4.71 1.37
CA CYS A 166 -17.10 4.66 1.91
C CYS A 166 -17.16 5.29 3.32
N SER A 167 -16.23 4.93 4.19
CA SER A 167 -16.13 5.50 5.55
C SER A 167 -15.90 7.01 5.52
N THR A 168 -14.98 7.49 4.67
CA THR A 168 -14.71 8.93 4.49
C THR A 168 -15.96 9.67 4.01
N ARG A 169 -16.64 9.13 2.98
CA ARG A 169 -17.87 9.73 2.44
C ARG A 169 -18.98 9.77 3.48
N TYR A 170 -19.17 8.69 4.23
CA TYR A 170 -20.18 8.63 5.29
C TYR A 170 -19.91 9.68 6.37
N ARG A 171 -18.65 9.84 6.79
CA ARG A 171 -18.25 10.86 7.76
C ARG A 171 -18.53 12.28 7.24
N GLU A 172 -18.20 12.56 5.99
CA GLU A 172 -18.47 13.86 5.36
C GLU A 172 -19.97 14.14 5.28
N GLN A 173 -20.76 13.16 4.83
CA GLN A 173 -22.22 13.29 4.78
C GLN A 173 -22.85 13.55 6.15
N ILE A 174 -22.37 12.89 7.21
CA ILE A 174 -22.82 13.19 8.57
C ILE A 174 -22.54 14.65 8.90
N ILE A 175 -21.29 15.10 8.71
CA ILE A 175 -20.86 16.47 9.08
C ILE A 175 -21.61 17.54 8.27
N ASP A 176 -21.87 17.28 6.99
CA ASP A 176 -22.59 18.20 6.10
C ASP A 176 -24.10 18.27 6.40
N THR A 177 -24.68 17.15 6.87
CA THR A 177 -26.10 17.08 7.22
C THR A 177 -26.36 17.52 8.67
N MET A 178 -25.33 17.63 9.51
CA MET A 178 -25.47 18.17 10.87
C MET A 178 -26.08 19.58 10.81
N GLY A 179 -27.21 19.78 11.49
CA GLY A 179 -27.85 21.10 11.59
C GLY A 179 -27.15 22.06 12.57
N GLU A 180 -26.23 21.56 13.38
CA GLU A 180 -25.41 22.34 14.31
C GLU A 180 -24.13 22.82 13.64
N ALA A 181 -23.66 24.00 14.05
CA ALA A 181 -22.39 24.54 13.59
C ALA A 181 -21.24 23.81 14.26
N LEU A 182 -20.33 23.24 13.47
CA LEU A 182 -19.12 22.55 13.95
C LEU A 182 -17.89 23.32 13.47
N LEU A 183 -17.02 23.68 14.42
CA LEU A 183 -15.75 24.33 14.20
C LEU A 183 -14.64 23.48 14.84
N VAL A 184 -13.54 23.27 14.12
CA VAL A 184 -12.34 22.62 14.65
C VAL A 184 -11.25 23.68 14.73
N LEU A 185 -10.69 23.85 15.92
CA LEU A 185 -9.68 24.86 16.21
C LEU A 185 -8.35 24.19 16.55
N ASN A 186 -7.24 24.90 16.32
CA ASN A 186 -5.96 24.55 16.94
C ASN A 186 -5.92 25.00 18.42
N PRO A 187 -4.89 24.62 19.19
CA PRO A 187 -4.77 25.01 20.60
C PRO A 187 -4.66 26.53 20.83
N ASN A 188 -4.30 27.28 19.78
CA ASN A 188 -4.21 28.75 19.80
C ASN A 188 -5.55 29.43 19.45
N GLY A 189 -6.63 28.67 19.23
CA GLY A 189 -7.96 29.21 18.91
C GLY A 189 -8.17 29.62 17.45
N VAL A 190 -7.26 29.24 16.54
CA VAL A 190 -7.43 29.48 15.09
C VAL A 190 -8.29 28.38 14.48
N ILE A 191 -9.29 28.77 13.69
CA ILE A 191 -10.20 27.84 13.01
C ILE A 191 -9.42 27.09 11.91
N LYS A 192 -9.29 25.76 12.08
CA LYS A 192 -8.71 24.85 11.07
C LYS A 192 -9.75 24.33 10.09
N SER A 193 -10.99 24.14 10.55
CA SER A 193 -12.07 23.60 9.73
C SER A 193 -13.44 24.02 10.29
N ALA A 194 -14.43 24.08 9.41
CA ALA A 194 -15.81 24.43 9.72
C ALA A 194 -16.75 23.60 8.83
N ASN A 195 -17.88 23.12 9.36
CA ASN A 195 -18.90 22.45 8.56
C ASN A 195 -19.82 23.47 7.86
N PRO A 196 -20.62 23.06 6.85
CA PRO A 196 -21.52 23.96 6.13
C PRO A 196 -22.52 24.70 7.04
N SER A 197 -22.96 24.09 8.14
CA SER A 197 -23.87 24.73 9.09
C SER A 197 -23.20 25.87 9.87
N ALA A 198 -21.89 25.80 10.13
CA ALA A 198 -21.14 26.92 10.71
C ALA A 198 -21.06 28.11 9.75
N TYR A 199 -20.76 27.87 8.46
CA TYR A 199 -20.77 28.93 7.44
C TYR A 199 -22.13 29.60 7.31
N ARG A 200 -23.21 28.81 7.25
CA ARG A 200 -24.59 29.33 7.20
C ARG A 200 -24.99 30.11 8.45
N MET A 201 -24.59 29.64 9.64
CA MET A 201 -24.94 30.31 10.90
C MET A 201 -24.18 31.62 11.08
N LEU A 202 -22.89 31.65 10.73
CA LEU A 202 -22.05 32.84 10.85
C LEU A 202 -22.17 33.80 9.66
N ASP A 203 -22.88 33.40 8.59
CA ASP A 203 -23.04 34.17 7.36
C ASP A 203 -21.70 34.52 6.68
N PHE A 204 -20.77 33.55 6.68
CA PHE A 204 -19.51 33.64 5.95
C PHE A 204 -19.53 32.75 4.71
N PRO A 205 -18.93 33.19 3.60
CA PRO A 205 -18.67 32.32 2.44
C PRO A 205 -17.78 31.12 2.80
N ASP A 206 -17.98 30.01 2.09
CA ASP A 206 -17.18 28.79 2.25
C ASP A 206 -15.68 29.10 2.15
N GLY A 207 -14.92 28.69 3.16
CA GLY A 207 -13.49 28.88 3.27
C GLY A 207 -13.03 30.16 3.98
N GLU A 208 -13.88 31.18 4.12
CA GLU A 208 -13.46 32.45 4.77
C GLU A 208 -13.28 32.33 6.29
N LEU A 209 -13.96 31.37 6.94
CA LEU A 209 -13.81 31.12 8.37
C LEU A 209 -12.46 30.47 8.73
N VAL A 210 -11.85 29.71 7.81
CA VAL A 210 -10.61 28.98 8.08
C VAL A 210 -9.44 29.97 8.16
N GLY A 211 -8.70 29.91 9.27
CA GLY A 211 -7.59 30.83 9.56
C GLY A 211 -7.99 32.04 10.41
N MET A 212 -9.28 32.31 10.60
CA MET A 212 -9.74 33.32 11.55
C MET A 212 -9.54 32.85 13.00
N LEU A 213 -9.43 33.80 13.93
CA LEU A 213 -9.48 33.49 15.35
C LEU A 213 -10.93 33.27 15.75
N ILE A 214 -11.18 32.27 16.60
CA ILE A 214 -12.53 32.01 17.10
C ILE A 214 -13.15 33.24 17.77
N GLY A 215 -12.33 34.14 18.33
CA GLY A 215 -12.77 35.35 19.01
C GLY A 215 -13.36 36.42 18.10
N ASP A 216 -13.09 36.35 16.80
CA ASP A 216 -13.66 37.28 15.83
C ASP A 216 -15.13 36.98 15.54
N VAL A 217 -15.58 35.76 15.83
CA VAL A 217 -16.91 35.24 15.48
C VAL A 217 -17.70 34.75 16.71
N PHE A 218 -17.18 34.95 17.91
CA PHE A 218 -17.72 34.40 19.16
C PHE A 218 -17.61 35.37 20.34
N GLU A 219 -18.69 35.49 21.11
CA GLU A 219 -18.79 36.29 22.33
C GLU A 219 -19.50 35.50 23.43
N GLU A 220 -18.89 35.36 24.61
CA GLU A 220 -19.54 34.71 25.77
C GLU A 220 -20.55 35.66 26.43
N ALA A 221 -21.66 35.12 26.94
CA ALA A 221 -22.74 35.93 27.50
C ALA A 221 -22.39 36.58 28.85
N ASP A 222 -21.38 36.07 29.56
CA ASP A 222 -20.95 36.54 30.88
C ASP A 222 -19.64 37.37 30.81
N PRO A 223 -19.69 38.68 31.12
CA PRO A 223 -18.53 39.58 31.09
C PRO A 223 -17.38 39.21 32.05
N GLU A 224 -17.65 38.51 33.16
CA GLU A 224 -16.58 38.06 34.08
C GLU A 224 -15.78 36.89 33.50
N GLN A 225 -16.38 36.12 32.59
CA GLN A 225 -15.74 35.00 31.89
C GLN A 225 -15.12 35.42 30.55
N ALA A 226 -15.62 36.50 29.94
CA ALA A 226 -15.12 37.05 28.67
C ALA A 226 -13.64 37.50 28.70
N SER A 227 -13.13 37.94 29.87
CA SER A 227 -11.70 38.29 30.06
C SER A 227 -10.76 37.08 30.01
N ALA A 228 -11.30 35.87 30.20
CA ALA A 228 -10.56 34.61 30.29
C ALA A 228 -10.56 33.83 28.96
N PHE A 229 -10.67 34.55 27.83
CA PHE A 229 -10.91 34.04 26.48
C PHE A 229 -10.04 32.84 26.04
N MET A 230 -8.84 32.67 26.60
CA MET A 230 -7.96 31.51 26.33
C MET A 230 -7.46 30.79 27.58
N GLY A 231 -7.02 31.51 28.63
CA GLY A 231 -6.25 30.90 29.73
C GLY A 231 -7.05 29.91 30.60
N THR A 232 -8.10 30.39 31.26
CA THR A 232 -8.84 29.60 32.27
C THR A 232 -9.67 28.47 31.64
N TRP A 233 -10.16 28.67 30.42
CA TRP A 233 -10.99 27.68 29.75
C TRP A 233 -10.17 26.56 29.06
N LEU A 234 -8.98 26.85 28.50
CA LEU A 234 -8.07 25.76 28.07
C LEU A 234 -7.65 24.90 29.25
N GLU A 235 -7.34 25.51 30.41
CA GLU A 235 -7.02 24.76 31.64
C GLU A 235 -8.17 23.83 32.06
N ALA A 236 -9.43 24.31 31.96
CA ALA A 236 -10.61 23.50 32.23
C ALA A 236 -10.78 22.35 31.21
N LEU A 237 -10.53 22.57 29.91
CA LEU A 237 -10.51 21.51 28.90
C LEU A 237 -9.39 20.49 29.12
N VAL A 238 -8.19 20.93 29.53
CA VAL A 238 -7.07 20.04 29.85
C VAL A 238 -7.47 19.08 30.97
N ARG A 239 -8.18 19.59 31.99
CA ARG A 239 -8.58 18.84 33.19
C ARG A 239 -9.80 17.95 32.98
N VAL A 240 -10.85 18.42 32.30
CA VAL A 240 -12.16 17.74 32.20
C VAL A 240 -12.37 17.08 30.83
N GLY A 241 -11.62 17.49 29.80
CA GLY A 241 -11.67 16.93 28.44
C GLY A 241 -12.86 17.38 27.58
N VAL A 242 -14.01 17.67 28.21
CA VAL A 242 -15.23 18.14 27.54
C VAL A 242 -15.95 19.15 28.44
N ILE A 243 -16.45 20.23 27.83
CA ILE A 243 -17.32 21.22 28.49
C ILE A 243 -18.58 21.37 27.64
N ARG A 244 -19.76 21.34 28.25
CA ARG A 244 -21.06 21.36 27.54
C ARG A 244 -21.94 22.47 28.08
N ASN A 245 -22.94 22.85 27.29
CA ASN A 245 -24.01 23.77 27.66
C ASN A 245 -23.53 25.17 28.07
N ILE A 246 -22.54 25.72 27.35
CA ILE A 246 -22.11 27.10 27.54
C ILE A 246 -23.05 28.00 26.74
N GLU A 247 -23.77 28.91 27.39
CA GLU A 247 -24.52 29.96 26.69
C GLU A 247 -23.58 31.03 26.15
N ALA A 248 -23.67 31.27 24.86
CA ALA A 248 -22.83 32.24 24.17
C ALA A 248 -23.55 32.86 22.98
N ARG A 249 -22.84 33.72 22.25
CA ARG A 249 -23.32 34.36 21.05
C ARG A 249 -22.30 34.18 19.94
N PHE A 250 -22.78 33.77 18.78
CA PHE A 250 -22.02 33.91 17.54
C PHE A 250 -22.23 35.29 16.94
N ILE A 251 -21.17 35.83 16.34
CA ILE A 251 -21.18 37.11 15.65
C ILE A 251 -21.10 36.80 14.15
N THR A 252 -22.15 37.16 13.41
CA THR A 252 -22.16 36.99 11.96
C THR A 252 -21.22 37.98 11.29
N LYS A 253 -20.90 37.78 10.01
CA LYS A 253 -20.10 38.72 9.21
C LYS A 253 -20.64 40.16 9.23
N ASP A 254 -21.96 40.30 9.23
CA ASP A 254 -22.67 41.60 9.32
C ASP A 254 -22.81 42.14 10.76
N GLY A 255 -22.26 41.43 11.76
CA GLY A 255 -22.26 41.85 13.17
C GLY A 255 -23.53 41.49 13.95
N GLN A 256 -24.43 40.68 13.38
CA GLN A 256 -25.60 40.17 14.09
C GLN A 256 -25.17 39.15 15.15
N ARG A 257 -25.82 39.19 16.31
CA ARG A 257 -25.56 38.26 17.41
C ARG A 257 -26.60 37.15 17.44
N ILE A 258 -26.16 35.91 17.27
CA ILE A 258 -27.01 34.72 17.33
C ILE A 258 -26.75 34.02 18.67
N PRO A 259 -27.74 33.93 19.58
CA PRO A 259 -27.58 33.17 20.81
C PRO A 259 -27.45 31.68 20.49
N ILE A 260 -26.41 31.06 21.05
CA ILE A 260 -26.08 29.67 20.84
C ILE A 260 -25.86 28.94 22.16
N LEU A 261 -26.11 27.65 22.15
CA LEU A 261 -25.63 26.71 23.15
C LEU A 261 -24.41 25.99 22.60
N LEU A 262 -23.29 26.13 23.30
CA LEU A 262 -22.00 25.66 22.84
C LEU A 262 -21.50 24.47 23.68
N SER A 263 -21.00 23.47 22.98
CA SER A 263 -20.25 22.35 23.54
C SER A 263 -18.85 22.33 22.94
N ARG A 264 -17.85 22.02 23.75
CA ARG A 264 -16.46 22.03 23.36
C ARG A 264 -15.74 20.78 23.89
N SER A 265 -14.87 20.18 23.08
CA SER A 265 -14.11 18.98 23.43
C SER A 265 -12.69 19.08 22.93
N ALA A 266 -11.72 18.62 23.71
CA ALA A 266 -10.32 18.56 23.31
C ALA A 266 -9.98 17.18 22.71
N ILE A 267 -9.33 17.19 21.56
CA ILE A 267 -8.63 16.03 21.00
C ILE A 267 -7.18 16.09 21.49
N LYS A 268 -6.69 14.97 22.03
CA LYS A 268 -5.33 14.84 22.56
C LYS A 268 -4.52 13.89 21.66
N SER A 269 -3.22 14.14 21.56
CA SER A 269 -2.26 13.20 20.98
C SER A 269 -2.04 12.01 21.92
N ASP A 270 -1.34 10.98 21.43
CA ASP A 270 -0.89 9.84 22.25
C ASP A 270 0.03 10.27 23.41
N GLU A 271 0.68 11.43 23.30
CA GLU A 271 1.56 12.03 24.32
C GLU A 271 0.78 12.88 25.35
N GLY A 272 -0.54 13.07 25.14
CA GLY A 272 -1.43 13.77 26.07
C GLY A 272 -1.61 15.27 25.80
N ASP A 273 -0.88 15.82 24.83
CA ASP A 273 -1.01 17.22 24.40
C ASP A 273 -2.28 17.45 23.58
N ILE A 274 -2.94 18.59 23.76
CA ILE A 274 -4.11 18.96 22.97
C ILE A 274 -3.66 19.29 21.55
N THR A 275 -4.19 18.58 20.55
CA THR A 275 -3.91 18.84 19.13
C THR A 275 -4.99 19.71 18.50
N ASP A 276 -6.24 19.47 18.86
CA ASP A 276 -7.39 20.13 18.27
C ASP A 276 -8.49 20.32 19.32
N ILE A 277 -9.32 21.35 19.10
CA ILE A 277 -10.49 21.65 19.92
C ILE A 277 -11.70 21.62 19.00
N ILE A 278 -12.66 20.74 19.29
CA ILE A 278 -13.94 20.68 18.58
C ILE A 278 -14.95 21.57 19.31
N CYS A 279 -15.56 22.49 18.60
CA CYS A 279 -16.66 23.33 19.08
C CYS A 279 -17.92 23.01 18.28
N ILE A 280 -19.00 22.66 18.96
CA ILE A 280 -20.32 22.42 18.39
C ILE A 280 -21.28 23.45 18.98
N ALA A 281 -21.92 24.24 18.12
CA ALA A 281 -22.83 25.30 18.48
C ALA A 281 -24.23 25.04 17.91
N ARG A 282 -25.23 25.17 18.77
CA ARG A 282 -26.65 25.04 18.42
C ARG A 282 -27.34 26.39 18.60
N ASP A 283 -28.07 26.84 17.58
CA ASP A 283 -28.90 28.04 17.68
C ASP A 283 -30.07 27.82 18.66
N ILE A 284 -30.25 28.76 19.60
CA ILE A 284 -31.31 28.74 20.61
C ILE A 284 -32.31 29.90 20.49
N MET A 285 -32.27 30.69 19.41
CA MET A 285 -33.22 31.80 19.14
C MET A 285 -34.69 31.40 19.31
N GLY A 286 -35.05 30.16 18.97
CA GLY A 286 -36.42 29.65 19.07
C GLY A 286 -36.81 29.06 20.45
N TYR A 287 -35.86 28.82 21.35
CA TYR A 287 -36.09 28.12 22.62
C TYR A 287 -36.36 29.06 23.81
N ARG A 288 -35.90 30.31 23.77
CA ARG A 288 -36.12 31.28 24.87
C ARG A 288 -37.58 31.71 25.07
N ARG A 289 -38.45 31.53 24.08
CA ARG A 289 -39.85 32.00 24.17
C ARG A 289 -40.71 31.27 25.20
N VAL A 290 -40.29 30.13 25.75
CA VAL A 290 -41.12 29.36 26.68
C VAL A 290 -40.87 29.72 28.15
N GLU A 291 -39.70 30.29 28.48
CA GLU A 291 -39.36 30.63 29.88
C GLU A 291 -39.76 32.05 30.29
N GLU A 292 -39.95 32.97 29.34
CA GLU A 292 -40.34 34.37 29.64
C GLU A 292 -41.87 34.57 29.78
N ASP A 293 -42.71 33.60 29.41
CA ASP A 293 -44.18 33.67 29.52
C ASP A 293 -44.75 33.01 30.81
N ALA A 294 -43.90 32.71 31.80
CA ALA A 294 -44.26 31.97 33.02
C ALA A 294 -44.08 32.76 34.34
N GLU A 295 -43.95 34.08 34.30
CA GLU A 295 -44.02 34.97 35.49
C GLU A 295 -45.39 35.65 35.66
#